data_AF-A0AAV8U1A9-F1
#
_entry.id   AF-A0AAV8U1A9-F1
#
_cell.length_a   1.000
_cell.length_b   1.000
_cell.length_c   1.000
_cell.angle_alpha   90.00
_cell.angle_beta   90.00
_cell.angle_gamma   90.00
#
_symmetry.space_group_name_H-M   'P 1'
#
loop_
_entity.id
_entity.type
_entity.pdbx_description
1 polymer ?
#
loop_
_entity_poly.entity_id
_entity_poly.type
_entity_poly.pdbx_seq_one_letter_code
_entity_poly.pdbx_strand_id
1 'polypeptide(L)'
;MNRNNDAHADTANLDDIFKQKRILRSKVRKTLKSMDPSLRSQEDDSIQNEVLEAPWFKSSRRLCAYISCSALREVDTSRLLSEILKSSPEDGGTPIAKKLYVPRVEDKNSHMKMLNISSMDDLIANSMDILEPAPVDGDGNPREDVLQATEPVDLFLLPGLAFDKSGRRLGRGGG
;
A
#
# COMPACT_ATOMS: atom_id res chain seq x y z
N MET A 1 21.60 13.47 40.14
CA MET A 1 20.92 12.17 40.23
C MET A 1 19.49 12.35 39.71
N ASN A 2 19.17 11.86 38.49
CA ASN A 2 17.78 11.54 38.10
C ASN A 2 17.60 10.77 36.76
N ARG A 3 18.67 10.37 36.05
CA ARG A 3 18.53 9.76 34.71
C ARG A 3 17.93 8.34 34.70
N ASN A 4 17.93 7.63 35.83
CA ASN A 4 17.47 6.23 35.87
C ASN A 4 15.95 6.07 36.07
N ASN A 5 15.25 7.11 36.54
CA ASN A 5 13.81 7.03 36.79
C ASN A 5 12.98 7.34 35.53
N ASP A 6 13.48 8.25 34.68
CA ASP A 6 12.83 8.64 33.43
C ASP A 6 12.87 7.52 32.38
N ALA A 7 14.01 6.81 32.25
CA ALA A 7 14.14 5.71 31.31
C ALA A 7 13.20 4.53 31.61
N HIS A 8 12.94 4.23 32.89
CA HIS A 8 12.00 3.18 33.28
C HIS A 8 10.54 3.58 33.00
N ALA A 9 10.17 4.84 33.27
CA ALA A 9 8.84 5.36 32.95
C ALA A 9 8.58 5.37 31.44
N ASP A 10 9.57 5.74 30.63
CA ASP A 10 9.47 5.75 29.17
C ASP A 10 9.35 4.33 28.58
N THR A 11 10.10 3.35 29.10
CA THR A 11 9.97 1.95 28.68
C THR A 11 8.61 1.34 29.02
N ALA A 12 8.08 1.61 30.21
CA ALA A 12 6.75 1.12 30.62
C ALA A 12 5.63 1.73 29.74
N ASN A 13 5.77 3.00 29.37
CA ASN A 13 4.84 3.69 28.47
C ASN A 13 4.86 3.09 27.05
N LEU A 14 6.05 2.81 26.50
CA LEU A 14 6.20 2.15 25.19
C LEU A 14 5.57 0.75 25.18
N ASP A 15 5.80 -0.04 26.22
CA ASP A 15 5.20 -1.37 26.35
C ASP A 15 3.67 -1.33 26.36
N ASP A 16 3.10 -0.33 27.04
CA ASP A 16 1.66 -0.15 27.09
C ASP A 16 1.10 0.30 25.73
N ILE A 17 1.81 1.17 24.99
CA ILE A 17 1.46 1.50 23.61
C ILE A 17 1.50 0.25 22.73
N PHE A 18 2.51 -0.60 22.83
CA PHE A 18 2.61 -1.83 22.04
C PHE A 18 1.49 -2.81 22.38
N LYS A 19 1.14 -2.97 23.66
CA LYS A 19 -0.01 -3.77 24.10
C LYS A 19 -1.31 -3.23 23.51
N GLN A 20 -1.56 -1.93 23.61
CA GLN A 20 -2.76 -1.30 23.05
C GLN A 20 -2.86 -1.49 21.53
N LYS A 21 -1.76 -1.25 20.79
CA LYS A 21 -1.69 -1.50 19.35
C LYS A 21 -1.99 -2.97 19.04
N ARG A 22 -1.47 -3.93 19.80
CA ARG A 22 -1.72 -5.37 19.61
C ARG A 22 -3.20 -5.74 19.84
N ILE A 23 -3.81 -5.21 20.91
CA ILE A 23 -5.24 -5.40 21.21
C ILE A 23 -6.10 -4.85 20.07
N LEU A 24 -5.81 -3.63 19.62
CA LEU A 24 -6.54 -2.99 18.53
C LEU A 24 -6.39 -3.77 17.21
N ARG A 25 -5.17 -4.24 16.88
CA ARG A 25 -4.95 -5.11 15.71
C ARG A 25 -5.81 -6.38 15.77
N SER A 26 -5.89 -7.02 16.93
CA SER A 26 -6.72 -8.22 17.11
C SER A 26 -8.20 -7.92 16.90
N LYS A 27 -8.70 -6.83 17.51
CA LYS A 27 -10.09 -6.40 17.38
C LYS A 27 -10.47 -6.13 15.92
N VAL A 28 -9.68 -5.33 15.21
CA VAL A 28 -9.98 -4.95 13.82
C VAL A 28 -9.91 -6.16 12.88
N ARG A 29 -8.93 -7.06 13.05
CA ARG A 29 -8.88 -8.31 12.28
C ARG A 29 -10.12 -9.16 12.47
N LYS A 30 -10.65 -9.25 13.70
CA LYS A 30 -11.89 -9.98 13.98
C LYS A 30 -13.08 -9.33 13.27
N THR A 31 -13.20 -8.01 13.33
CA THR A 31 -14.27 -7.26 12.65
C THR A 31 -14.23 -7.43 11.13
N LEU A 32 -13.06 -7.28 10.51
CA LEU A 32 -12.90 -7.51 9.06
C LEU A 32 -13.20 -8.97 8.68
N LYS A 33 -12.88 -9.92 9.57
CA LYS A 33 -13.20 -11.34 9.35
C LYS A 33 -14.69 -11.64 9.41
N SER A 34 -15.45 -10.93 10.26
CA SER A 34 -16.90 -11.08 10.41
C SER A 34 -17.72 -10.24 9.44
N MET A 35 -17.08 -9.41 8.62
CA MET A 35 -17.77 -8.55 7.66
C MET A 35 -18.41 -9.40 6.56
N ASP A 36 -19.64 -9.05 6.20
CA ASP A 36 -20.35 -9.70 5.09
C ASP A 36 -19.58 -9.49 3.77
N PRO A 37 -19.34 -10.55 2.97
CA PRO A 37 -18.60 -10.43 1.73
C PRO A 37 -19.23 -9.49 0.70
N SER A 38 -20.57 -9.42 0.62
CA SER A 38 -21.26 -8.55 -0.33
C SER A 38 -21.17 -7.08 0.07
N LEU A 39 -21.35 -6.78 1.37
CA LEU A 39 -21.12 -5.44 1.90
C LEU A 39 -19.68 -4.99 1.67
N ARG A 40 -18.71 -5.88 1.90
CA ARG A 40 -17.30 -5.57 1.69
C ARG A 40 -17.00 -5.24 0.23
N SER A 41 -17.52 -6.04 -0.70
CA SER A 41 -17.38 -5.75 -2.14
C SER A 41 -18.00 -4.41 -2.52
N GLN A 42 -19.17 -4.08 -1.95
CA GLN A 42 -19.83 -2.79 -2.20
C GLN A 42 -19.01 -1.61 -1.67
N GLU A 43 -18.43 -1.73 -0.47
CA GLU A 43 -17.54 -0.72 0.09
C GLU A 43 -16.24 -0.59 -0.72
N ASP A 44 -15.64 -1.70 -1.14
CA ASP A 44 -14.45 -1.71 -2.01
C ASP A 44 -14.73 -0.96 -3.32
N ASP A 45 -15.88 -1.23 -3.98
CA ASP A 45 -16.28 -0.52 -5.19
C ASP A 45 -16.51 0.97 -4.96
N SER A 46 -17.14 1.32 -3.85
CA SER A 46 -17.42 2.73 -3.49
C SER A 46 -16.12 3.51 -3.29
N ILE A 47 -15.17 2.93 -2.54
CA ILE A 47 -13.85 3.55 -2.31
C ILE A 47 -13.11 3.72 -3.63
N GLN A 48 -13.06 2.69 -4.48
CA GLN A 48 -12.37 2.79 -5.77
C GLN A 48 -13.02 3.85 -6.67
N ASN A 49 -14.35 3.94 -6.71
CA ASN A 49 -15.05 4.97 -7.48
C ASN A 49 -14.72 6.39 -6.99
N GLU A 50 -14.69 6.62 -5.67
CA GLU A 50 -14.31 7.92 -5.11
C GLU A 50 -12.90 8.35 -5.54
N VAL A 51 -11.94 7.41 -5.51
CA VAL A 51 -10.56 7.67 -5.94
C VAL A 51 -10.47 7.92 -7.45
N LEU A 52 -11.12 7.09 -8.27
CA LEU A 52 -11.12 7.22 -9.73
C LEU A 52 -11.67 8.58 -10.19
N GLU A 53 -12.72 9.07 -9.53
CA GLU A 53 -13.34 10.34 -9.88
C GLU A 53 -12.61 11.57 -9.35
N ALA A 54 -11.70 11.39 -8.40
CA ALA A 54 -11.02 12.49 -7.75
C ALA A 54 -10.08 13.26 -8.71
N PRO A 55 -10.13 14.61 -8.73
CA PRO A 55 -9.23 15.41 -9.55
C PRO A 55 -7.75 15.15 -9.27
N TRP A 56 -7.38 14.91 -8.00
CA TRP A 56 -6.00 14.62 -7.60
C TRP A 56 -5.49 13.29 -8.14
N PHE A 57 -6.37 12.29 -8.30
CA PHE A 57 -6.00 11.01 -8.91
C PHE A 57 -5.82 11.17 -10.42
N LYS A 58 -6.77 11.85 -11.07
CA LYS A 58 -6.75 12.12 -12.51
C LYS A 58 -5.49 12.90 -12.91
N SER A 59 -5.07 13.89 -12.12
CA SER A 59 -3.87 14.69 -12.38
C SER A 59 -2.53 14.02 -12.02
N SER A 60 -2.54 12.94 -11.22
CA SER A 60 -1.31 12.26 -10.79
C SER A 60 -0.63 11.54 -11.95
N ARG A 61 0.70 11.59 -12.02
CA ARG A 61 1.52 10.92 -13.05
C ARG A 61 2.37 9.80 -12.46
N ARG A 62 2.87 9.93 -11.24
CA ARG A 62 3.65 8.88 -10.56
C ARG A 62 2.97 8.50 -9.26
N LEU A 63 2.63 7.22 -9.16
CA LEU A 63 1.81 6.70 -8.08
C LEU A 63 2.51 5.52 -7.42
N CYS A 64 2.45 5.50 -6.09
CA CYS A 64 2.77 4.34 -5.28
C CYS A 64 1.47 3.71 -4.80
N ALA A 65 1.29 2.40 -4.97
CA ALA A 65 0.13 1.69 -4.45
C ALA A 65 0.48 0.28 -4.00
N TYR A 66 -0.30 -0.26 -3.07
CA TYR A 66 -0.20 -1.67 -2.69
C TYR A 66 -1.03 -2.55 -3.64
N ILE A 67 -0.59 -3.79 -3.81
CA ILE A 67 -1.42 -4.85 -4.39
C ILE A 67 -2.32 -5.40 -3.28
N SER A 68 -3.64 -5.32 -3.44
CA SER A 68 -4.59 -5.81 -2.46
C SER A 68 -4.40 -7.31 -2.22
N CYS A 69 -4.33 -7.71 -0.95
CA CYS A 69 -4.32 -9.12 -0.58
C CYS A 69 -5.65 -9.50 0.09
N SER A 70 -6.41 -10.37 -0.59
CA SER A 70 -7.72 -10.84 -0.10
C SER A 70 -7.61 -11.60 1.23
N ALA A 71 -6.56 -12.40 1.43
CA ALA A 71 -6.28 -13.09 2.69
C ALA A 71 -6.05 -12.12 3.86
N LEU A 72 -5.50 -10.95 3.56
CA LEU A 72 -5.28 -9.86 4.51
C LEU A 72 -6.50 -8.98 4.73
N ARG A 73 -7.56 -9.15 3.92
CA ARG A 73 -8.80 -8.38 3.93
C ARG A 73 -8.55 -6.87 3.76
N GLU A 74 -7.66 -6.54 2.83
CA GLU A 74 -7.39 -5.16 2.41
C GLU A 74 -8.37 -4.70 1.36
N VAL A 75 -8.67 -3.40 1.36
CA VAL A 75 -9.52 -2.79 0.33
C VAL A 75 -8.98 -3.17 -1.04
N ASP A 76 -9.86 -3.61 -1.92
CA ASP A 76 -9.47 -3.93 -3.27
C ASP A 76 -9.01 -2.67 -4.03
N THR A 77 -7.89 -2.80 -4.74
CA THR A 77 -7.30 -1.72 -5.55
C THR A 77 -7.24 -2.07 -7.03
N SER A 78 -7.73 -3.25 -7.43
CA SER A 78 -7.55 -3.80 -8.78
C SER A 78 -7.96 -2.84 -9.90
N ARG A 79 -9.08 -2.12 -9.75
CA ARG A 79 -9.59 -1.16 -10.75
C ARG A 79 -8.72 0.09 -10.81
N LEU A 80 -8.22 0.56 -9.66
CA LEU A 80 -7.29 1.67 -9.60
C LEU A 80 -5.99 1.34 -10.32
N LEU A 81 -5.39 0.19 -10.01
CA LEU A 81 -4.14 -0.23 -10.64
C LEU A 81 -4.33 -0.41 -12.15
N SER A 82 -5.43 -1.02 -12.57
CA SER A 82 -5.78 -1.17 -13.98
C SER A 82 -5.91 0.18 -14.68
N GLU A 83 -6.53 1.17 -14.04
CA GLU A 83 -6.66 2.52 -14.61
C GLU A 83 -5.30 3.23 -14.72
N ILE A 84 -4.42 3.06 -13.74
CA ILE A 84 -3.07 3.63 -13.78
C ILE A 84 -2.25 3.03 -14.93
N LEU A 85 -2.38 1.72 -15.14
CA LEU A 85 -1.61 0.96 -16.14
C LEU A 85 -2.17 1.11 -17.57
N LYS A 86 -3.37 1.66 -17.75
CA LYS A 86 -3.89 1.96 -19.09
C LYS A 86 -3.07 3.07 -19.75
N SER A 87 -2.61 2.82 -20.97
CA SER A 87 -2.12 3.87 -21.85
C SER A 87 -3.31 4.65 -22.41
N SER A 88 -3.55 5.87 -21.94
CA SER A 88 -4.58 6.74 -22.52
C SER A 88 -4.01 7.53 -23.70
N PRO A 89 -4.51 7.34 -24.94
CA PRO A 89 -4.31 8.32 -25.98
C PRO A 89 -5.08 9.59 -25.61
N GLU A 90 -4.39 10.72 -25.47
CA GLU A 90 -5.09 12.01 -25.49
C GLU A 90 -5.33 12.40 -26.94
N ASP A 91 -6.56 12.82 -27.27
CA ASP A 91 -6.92 13.36 -28.57
C ASP A 91 -5.98 14.51 -28.96
N GLY A 92 -5.04 14.23 -29.87
CA GLY A 92 -4.09 15.22 -30.41
C GLY A 92 -2.87 15.54 -29.55
N GLY A 93 -2.64 14.84 -28.43
CA GLY A 93 -1.49 15.00 -27.54
C GLY A 93 -0.61 13.76 -27.42
N THR A 94 0.62 13.91 -26.90
CA THR A 94 1.45 12.77 -26.52
C THR A 94 0.81 12.08 -25.31
N PRO A 95 0.52 10.76 -25.34
CA PRO A 95 -0.01 10.02 -24.19
C PRO A 95 0.86 10.24 -22.96
N ILE A 96 0.31 10.81 -21.89
CA ILE A 96 1.02 10.87 -20.60
C ILE A 96 0.71 9.58 -19.86
N ALA A 97 1.57 8.57 -20.04
CA ALA A 97 1.48 7.33 -19.28
C ALA A 97 1.76 7.62 -17.79
N LYS A 98 0.86 7.15 -16.92
CA LYS A 98 1.12 7.16 -15.48
C LYS A 98 2.13 6.05 -15.16
N LYS A 99 3.02 6.29 -14.21
CA LYS A 99 3.91 5.26 -13.64
C LYS A 99 3.32 4.73 -12.34
N LEU A 100 3.24 3.42 -12.24
CA LEU A 100 2.84 2.70 -11.03
C LEU A 100 4.05 2.03 -10.39
N TYR A 101 4.30 2.32 -9.11
CA TYR A 101 5.27 1.62 -8.29
C TYR A 101 4.53 0.81 -7.22
N VAL A 102 4.94 -0.44 -7.02
CA VAL A 102 4.31 -1.38 -6.09
C VAL A 102 5.36 -2.01 -5.16
N PRO A 103 4.98 -2.37 -3.92
CA PRO A 103 5.94 -2.82 -2.92
C PRO A 103 6.49 -4.23 -3.21
N ARG A 104 7.80 -4.39 -3.05
CA ARG A 104 8.50 -5.69 -2.97
C ARG A 104 9.26 -5.75 -1.65
N VAL A 105 9.06 -6.83 -0.89
CA VAL A 105 9.82 -7.06 0.35
C VAL A 105 11.11 -7.78 0.01
N GLU A 106 12.26 -7.20 0.36
CA GLU A 106 13.57 -7.74 -0.01
C GLU A 106 14.11 -8.75 0.99
N ASP A 107 13.75 -8.62 2.27
CA ASP A 107 14.35 -9.43 3.34
C ASP A 107 13.46 -9.63 4.57
N LYS A 108 13.99 -10.39 5.53
CA LYS A 108 13.34 -10.69 6.82
C LYS A 108 13.27 -9.48 7.75
N ASN A 109 14.01 -8.41 7.47
CA ASN A 109 13.99 -7.17 8.25
C ASN A 109 12.88 -6.23 7.77
N SER A 110 12.03 -6.68 6.83
CA SER A 110 10.95 -5.88 6.25
C SER A 110 11.45 -4.67 5.47
N HIS A 111 12.67 -4.73 4.93
CA HIS A 111 13.09 -3.75 3.94
C HIS A 111 12.25 -3.91 2.67
N MET A 112 11.76 -2.78 2.18
CA MET A 112 10.81 -2.73 1.08
C MET A 112 11.30 -1.76 0.03
N LYS A 113 11.27 -2.19 -1.23
CA LYS A 113 11.40 -1.32 -2.41
C LYS A 113 10.04 -1.10 -3.04
N MET A 114 9.90 0.01 -3.75
CA MET A 114 8.74 0.27 -4.59
C MET A 114 9.20 0.19 -6.03
N LEU A 115 8.88 -0.91 -6.73
CA LEU A 115 9.37 -1.15 -8.09
C LEU A 115 8.30 -0.83 -9.12
N ASN A 116 8.72 -0.25 -10.25
CA ASN A 116 7.83 0.07 -11.34
C ASN A 116 7.30 -1.20 -12.04
N ILE A 117 6.00 -1.19 -12.33
CA ILE A 117 5.35 -2.20 -13.17
C ILE A 117 4.68 -1.53 -14.38
N SER A 118 4.62 -2.28 -15.47
CA SER A 118 4.00 -1.91 -16.74
C SER A 118 2.74 -2.73 -17.02
N SER A 119 2.59 -3.89 -16.39
CA SER A 119 1.41 -4.75 -16.45
C SER A 119 1.18 -5.45 -15.11
N MET A 120 -0.04 -5.94 -14.90
CA MET A 120 -0.32 -6.87 -13.79
C MET A 120 0.43 -8.20 -13.93
N ASP A 121 0.85 -8.56 -15.15
CA ASP A 121 1.66 -9.77 -15.42
C ASP A 121 3.10 -9.65 -14.88
N ASP A 122 3.52 -8.45 -14.47
CA ASP A 122 4.81 -8.24 -13.81
C ASP A 122 4.85 -8.78 -12.37
N LEU A 123 3.71 -9.18 -11.82
CA LEU A 123 3.56 -9.60 -10.44
C LEU A 123 3.76 -11.11 -10.29
N ILE A 124 4.49 -11.49 -9.25
CA ILE A 124 4.70 -12.87 -8.82
C ILE A 124 4.23 -13.04 -7.37
N ALA A 125 3.69 -14.20 -7.05
CA ALA A 125 3.32 -14.53 -5.68
C ALA A 125 4.57 -14.86 -4.85
N ASN A 126 4.68 -14.27 -3.66
CA ASN A 126 5.67 -14.70 -2.67
C ASN A 126 5.17 -15.90 -1.85
N SER A 127 5.95 -16.33 -0.85
CA SER A 127 5.63 -17.49 0.00
C SER A 127 4.35 -17.35 0.83
N MET A 128 3.73 -16.17 0.87
CA MET A 128 2.47 -15.89 1.56
C MET A 128 1.32 -15.61 0.59
N ASP A 129 1.47 -15.96 -0.69
CA ASP A 129 0.50 -15.69 -1.78
C ASP A 129 0.19 -14.19 -1.96
N ILE A 130 1.11 -13.32 -1.54
CA ILE A 130 1.03 -11.89 -1.79
C ILE A 130 1.75 -11.61 -3.09
N LEU A 131 1.06 -10.93 -4.00
CA LEU A 131 1.63 -10.49 -5.27
C LEU A 131 2.58 -9.32 -5.05
N GLU A 132 3.79 -9.46 -5.58
CA GLU A 132 4.86 -8.47 -5.57
C GLU A 132 5.51 -8.42 -6.96
N PRO A 133 6.10 -7.29 -7.39
CA PRO A 133 6.73 -7.20 -8.69
C PRO A 133 7.93 -8.16 -8.75
N ALA A 134 8.09 -8.86 -9.87
CA ALA A 134 9.30 -9.64 -10.14
C ALA A 134 10.55 -8.73 -10.01
N PRO A 135 11.69 -9.24 -9.54
CA PRO A 135 12.89 -8.41 -9.32
C PRO A 135 13.46 -7.81 -10.62
N VAL A 136 13.16 -8.43 -11.77
CA VAL A 136 13.56 -8.00 -13.10
C VAL A 136 12.35 -7.86 -14.02
N ASP A 137 12.50 -7.10 -15.10
CA ASP A 137 11.52 -7.01 -16.19
C ASP A 137 11.60 -8.21 -17.15
N GLY A 138 10.77 -8.19 -18.20
CA GLY A 138 10.72 -9.26 -19.21
C GLY A 138 12.00 -9.42 -20.03
N ASP A 139 12.86 -8.40 -20.05
CA ASP A 139 14.16 -8.40 -20.74
C ASP A 139 15.31 -8.78 -19.79
N GLY A 140 15.02 -9.02 -18.52
CA GLY A 140 15.99 -9.38 -17.49
C GLY A 140 16.71 -8.18 -16.85
N ASN A 141 16.26 -6.95 -17.10
CA ASN A 141 16.82 -5.76 -16.48
C ASN A 141 16.24 -5.53 -15.07
N PRO A 142 17.01 -4.93 -14.14
CA PRO A 142 16.46 -4.48 -12.87
C PRO A 142 15.32 -3.48 -13.08
N ARG A 143 14.23 -3.64 -12.33
CA ARG A 143 13.12 -2.67 -12.35
C ARG A 143 13.54 -1.36 -11.69
N GLU A 144 13.00 -0.25 -12.22
CA GLU A 144 13.15 1.08 -11.62
C GLU A 144 12.58 1.09 -10.20
N ASP A 145 13.41 1.41 -9.22
CA ASP A 145 12.98 1.73 -7.86
C ASP A 145 12.46 3.18 -7.84
N VAL A 146 11.39 3.44 -7.10
CA VAL A 146 10.87 4.81 -6.89
C VAL A 146 11.95 5.79 -6.40
N LEU A 147 12.96 5.31 -5.67
CA LEU A 147 14.09 6.13 -5.21
C LEU A 147 15.02 6.57 -6.35
N GLN A 148 14.94 5.95 -7.51
CA GLN A 148 15.67 6.31 -8.74
C GLN A 148 14.87 7.26 -9.64
N ALA A 149 13.60 7.53 -9.32
CA ALA A 149 12.76 8.41 -10.11
C ALA A 149 13.33 9.83 -10.14
N THR A 150 13.42 10.43 -11.32
CA THR A 150 13.91 11.80 -11.52
C THR A 150 12.94 12.87 -11.05
N GLU A 151 11.73 12.45 -10.68
CA GLU A 151 10.59 13.33 -10.50
C GLU A 151 9.71 12.83 -9.34
N PRO A 152 8.99 13.71 -8.64
CA PRO A 152 8.31 13.36 -7.39
C PRO A 152 7.13 12.41 -7.58
N VAL A 153 6.88 11.54 -6.61
CA VAL A 153 5.64 10.78 -6.50
C VAL A 153 4.50 11.72 -6.14
N ASP A 154 3.41 11.69 -6.91
CA ASP A 154 2.27 12.57 -6.73
C ASP A 154 1.28 12.01 -5.70
N LEU A 155 1.15 10.68 -5.65
CA LEU A 155 0.17 10.00 -4.80
C LEU A 155 0.71 8.69 -4.23
N PHE A 156 0.44 8.45 -2.94
CA PHE A 156 0.71 7.18 -2.27
C PHE A 156 -0.57 6.58 -1.68
N LEU A 157 -1.04 5.47 -2.23
CA LEU A 157 -2.12 4.66 -1.67
C LEU A 157 -1.53 3.75 -0.58
N LEU A 158 -1.73 4.14 0.68
CA LEU A 158 -1.12 3.48 1.84
C LEU A 158 -2.03 2.39 2.41
N PRO A 159 -1.57 1.12 2.52
CA PRO A 159 -2.33 0.10 3.22
C PRO A 159 -2.25 0.29 4.74
N GLY A 160 -3.28 -0.17 5.44
CA GLY A 160 -3.33 -0.15 6.89
C GLY A 160 -4.46 -1.00 7.42
N LEU A 161 -4.34 -1.41 8.68
CA LEU A 161 -5.39 -2.17 9.35
C LEU A 161 -6.46 -1.23 9.92
N ALA A 162 -6.05 -0.08 10.45
CA ALA A 162 -6.96 0.94 10.93
C ALA A 162 -6.36 2.33 10.75
N PHE A 163 -7.25 3.30 10.59
CA PHE A 163 -6.95 4.72 10.53
C PHE A 163 -7.92 5.47 11.44
N ASP A 164 -7.52 6.65 11.90
CA ASP A 164 -8.45 7.57 12.56
C ASP A 164 -8.61 8.87 11.77
N LYS A 165 -9.54 9.71 12.23
CA LYS A 165 -9.87 11.00 11.60
C LYS A 165 -8.72 12.01 11.63
N SER A 166 -7.67 11.76 12.41
CA SER A 166 -6.46 12.59 12.46
C SER A 166 -5.37 12.08 11.51
N GLY A 167 -5.63 11.03 10.73
CA GLY A 167 -4.68 10.44 9.80
C GLY A 167 -3.65 9.51 10.46
N ARG A 168 -3.82 9.15 11.75
CA ARG A 168 -2.94 8.17 12.38
C ARG A 168 -3.25 6.79 11.82
N ARG A 169 -2.20 6.01 11.53
CA ARG A 169 -2.29 4.69 10.92
C ARG A 169 -1.81 3.59 11.86
N LEU A 170 -2.55 2.49 11.91
CA LEU A 170 -2.13 1.23 12.53
C LEU A 170 -1.82 0.20 11.44
N GLY A 171 -0.53 -0.09 11.24
CA GLY A 171 -0.06 -1.15 10.35
C GLY A 171 -0.14 -2.55 10.97
N ARG A 172 0.36 -3.55 10.23
CA ARG A 172 0.34 -4.96 10.65
C ARG A 172 1.45 -5.35 11.64
N GLY A 173 2.52 -4.55 11.75
CA GLY A 173 3.59 -4.72 12.74
C GLY A 173 5.02 -4.78 12.18
N GLY A 174 5.19 -4.84 10.86
CA GLY A 174 6.53 -4.82 10.21
C GLY A 174 7.12 -3.42 10.02
N GLY A 175 6.43 -2.38 10.50
CA GLY A 175 6.83 -0.98 10.46
C GLY A 175 6.02 -0.16 11.46
#